data_AF-A0A965YRI8-F1
#
_entry.id   AF-A0A965YRI8-F1
#
_cell.length_a   1.000
_cell.length_b   1.000
_cell.length_c   1.000
_cell.angle_alpha   90.00
_cell.angle_beta   90.00
_cell.angle_gamma   90.00
#
_symmetry.space_group_name_H-M   'P 1'
#
loop_
_entity.id
_entity.type
_entity.pdbx_description
1 polymer ?
#
loop_
_entity_poly.entity_id
_entity_poly.type
_entity_poly.pdbx_seq_one_letter_code
_entity_poly.pdbx_strand_id
1 'polypeptide(L)'
;MNKYEKLMQNASDNKVKVHKFRLADGLPGLYIDGNIALDPALETDAEKACILAEELGHHYTSYGDISDQNKTTNRKQEHEARVWAYKAMLTPSDLFCAFKAGCRNRYEIAEFLGVSEDFLEDALSYFRTQHPNGYANRMDHYVIRFIPNLQVGMLF
;
A
#
# COMPACT_ATOMS: atom_id res chain seq x y z
N MET A 1 -11.33 -7.70 -11.53
CA MET A 1 -10.01 -8.01 -10.96
C MET A 1 -9.84 -7.29 -9.64
N ASN A 2 -9.49 -8.01 -8.57
CA ASN A 2 -9.15 -7.42 -7.28
C ASN A 2 -7.73 -6.79 -7.30
N LYS A 3 -7.28 -6.17 -6.20
CA LYS A 3 -5.97 -5.50 -6.16
C LYS A 3 -4.81 -6.48 -6.35
N TYR A 4 -4.88 -7.65 -5.71
CA TYR A 4 -3.86 -8.69 -5.85
C TYR A 4 -3.69 -9.12 -7.31
N GLU A 5 -4.78 -9.40 -8.03
CA GLU A 5 -4.75 -9.77 -9.44
C GLU A 5 -4.14 -8.66 -10.33
N LYS A 6 -4.43 -7.39 -10.05
CA LYS A 6 -3.83 -6.26 -10.77
C LYS A 6 -2.32 -6.16 -10.53
N LEU A 7 -1.86 -6.41 -9.31
CA LEU A 7 -0.43 -6.43 -8.99
C LEU A 7 0.28 -7.64 -9.61
N MET A 8 -0.36 -8.81 -9.64
CA MET A 8 0.16 -9.98 -10.35
C MET A 8 0.33 -9.70 -11.85
N GLN A 9 -0.63 -9.00 -12.45
CA GLN A 9 -0.50 -8.54 -13.84
C GLN A 9 0.65 -7.55 -13.99
N ASN A 10 0.77 -6.55 -13.10
CA ASN A 10 1.90 -5.60 -13.11
C ASN A 10 3.25 -6.32 -13.02
N ALA A 11 3.40 -7.29 -12.12
CA ALA A 11 4.61 -8.09 -12.00
C ALA A 11 4.92 -8.82 -13.31
N SER A 12 3.92 -9.50 -13.90
CA SER A 12 4.05 -10.20 -15.18
C SER A 12 4.48 -9.28 -16.32
N ASP A 13 3.84 -8.12 -16.46
CA ASP A 13 4.13 -7.13 -17.50
C ASP A 13 5.55 -6.58 -17.38
N ASN A 14 6.08 -6.49 -16.15
CA ASN A 14 7.42 -6.01 -15.85
C ASN A 14 8.46 -7.14 -15.69
N LYS A 15 8.11 -8.37 -16.11
CA LYS A 15 8.98 -9.56 -16.06
C LYS A 15 9.47 -9.93 -14.65
N VAL A 16 8.71 -9.53 -13.62
CA VAL A 16 8.93 -9.94 -12.24
C VAL A 16 8.16 -11.22 -11.97
N LYS A 17 8.84 -12.27 -11.50
CA LYS A 17 8.21 -13.57 -11.22
C LYS A 17 7.78 -13.62 -9.76
N VAL A 18 6.52 -13.96 -9.52
CA VAL A 18 5.98 -14.14 -8.15
C VAL A 18 5.88 -15.63 -7.84
N HIS A 19 6.50 -16.04 -6.75
CA HIS A 19 6.59 -17.42 -6.29
C HIS A 19 5.94 -17.57 -4.92
N LYS A 20 5.31 -18.71 -4.66
CA LYS A 20 4.88 -19.10 -3.31
C LYS A 20 6.03 -19.85 -2.65
N PHE A 21 6.64 -19.26 -1.63
CA PHE A 21 7.80 -19.85 -0.97
C PHE A 21 7.80 -19.48 0.50
N ARG A 22 7.95 -20.47 1.38
CA ARG A 22 8.02 -20.22 2.81
C ARG A 22 9.38 -19.63 3.15
N LEU A 23 9.38 -18.36 3.55
CA LEU A 23 10.60 -17.62 3.84
C LEU A 23 11.12 -17.99 5.24
N ALA A 24 12.44 -17.89 5.41
CA ALA A 24 13.05 -17.97 6.72
C ALA A 24 12.60 -16.78 7.58
N ASP A 25 12.70 -16.91 8.91
CA ASP A 25 12.48 -15.83 9.87
C ASP A 25 11.04 -15.24 9.89
N GLY A 26 10.08 -15.89 9.21
CA GLY A 26 8.67 -15.51 9.23
C GLY A 26 8.35 -14.27 8.37
N LEU A 27 9.22 -13.92 7.41
CA LEU A 27 8.96 -12.81 6.49
C LEU A 27 7.76 -13.14 5.58
N PRO A 28 6.80 -12.21 5.42
CA PRO A 28 5.64 -12.44 4.57
C PRO A 28 5.95 -12.31 3.07
N GLY A 29 7.02 -11.60 2.71
CA GLY A 29 7.45 -11.34 1.35
C GLY A 29 8.96 -11.10 1.25
N LEU A 30 9.52 -11.28 0.05
CA LEU A 30 10.90 -10.93 -0.26
C LEU A 30 11.14 -10.75 -1.76
N TYR A 31 11.68 -9.61 -2.16
CA TYR A 31 12.17 -9.31 -3.51
C TYR A 31 13.68 -9.56 -3.65
N ILE A 32 14.07 -10.33 -4.66
CA ILE A 32 15.47 -10.54 -5.08
C ILE A 32 15.54 -10.65 -6.61
N ASP A 33 16.29 -9.76 -7.24
CA ASP A 33 16.71 -9.85 -8.66
C ASP A 33 15.59 -10.24 -9.64
N GLY A 34 14.48 -9.49 -9.61
CA GLY A 34 13.33 -9.74 -10.50
C GLY A 34 12.45 -10.92 -10.08
N ASN A 35 12.62 -11.44 -8.86
CA ASN A 35 11.78 -12.48 -8.28
C ASN A 35 11.21 -11.97 -6.96
N ILE A 36 9.93 -12.26 -6.73
CA ILE A 36 9.24 -12.00 -5.47
C ILE A 36 8.81 -13.35 -4.92
N ALA A 37 9.19 -13.62 -3.67
CA ALA A 37 8.63 -14.70 -2.87
C ALA A 37 7.52 -14.13 -1.99
N LEU A 38 6.37 -14.80 -1.94
CA LEU A 38 5.29 -14.53 -0.99
C LEU A 38 5.09 -15.76 -0.11
N ASP A 39 4.93 -15.55 1.20
CA ASP A 39 4.68 -16.63 2.14
C ASP A 39 3.31 -17.29 1.85
N PRO A 40 3.25 -18.62 1.68
CA PRO A 40 1.99 -19.35 1.52
C PRO A 40 1.01 -19.21 2.69
N ALA A 41 1.46 -18.77 3.87
CA ALA A 41 0.64 -18.53 5.05
C ALA A 41 -0.22 -17.26 4.95
N LEU A 42 0.01 -16.39 3.96
CA LEU A 42 -0.89 -15.26 3.70
C LEU A 42 -2.24 -15.77 3.21
N GLU A 43 -3.28 -15.64 4.02
CA GLU A 43 -4.58 -16.24 3.73
C GLU A 43 -5.40 -15.37 2.79
N THR A 44 -5.44 -14.06 3.06
CA THR A 44 -6.33 -13.14 2.35
C THR A 44 -5.68 -12.51 1.13
N ASP A 45 -6.50 -12.15 0.15
CA ASP A 45 -6.01 -11.41 -1.03
C ASP A 45 -5.58 -9.98 -0.66
N ALA A 46 -6.15 -9.40 0.40
CA ALA A 46 -5.74 -8.09 0.90
C ALA A 46 -4.30 -8.12 1.45
N GLU A 47 -3.96 -9.11 2.28
CA GLU A 47 -2.60 -9.30 2.79
C GLU A 47 -1.62 -9.55 1.64
N LYS A 48 -1.93 -10.49 0.74
CA LYS A 48 -1.09 -10.76 -0.43
C LYS A 48 -0.88 -9.51 -1.28
N ALA A 49 -1.92 -8.71 -1.49
CA ALA A 49 -1.81 -7.48 -2.26
C ALA A 49 -0.92 -6.44 -1.58
N CYS A 50 -1.06 -6.25 -0.26
CA CYS A 50 -0.24 -5.28 0.48
C CYS A 50 1.24 -5.66 0.42
N ILE A 51 1.57 -6.91 0.71
CA ILE A 51 2.94 -7.41 0.67
C ILE A 51 3.49 -7.38 -0.76
N LEU A 52 2.75 -7.87 -1.75
CA LEU A 52 3.20 -7.84 -3.14
C LEU A 52 3.43 -6.41 -3.66
N ALA A 53 2.63 -5.43 -3.22
CA ALA A 53 2.84 -4.03 -3.58
C ALA A 53 4.15 -3.49 -3.01
N GLU A 54 4.52 -3.85 -1.78
CA GLU A 54 5.79 -3.47 -1.15
C GLU A 54 6.99 -4.10 -1.88
N GLU A 55 6.92 -5.40 -2.18
CA GLU A 55 7.97 -6.11 -2.92
C GLU A 55 8.15 -5.60 -4.35
N LEU A 56 7.06 -5.20 -5.01
CA LEU A 56 7.14 -4.47 -6.28
C LEU A 56 7.75 -3.08 -6.07
N GLY A 57 7.44 -2.40 -4.97
CA GLY A 57 8.11 -1.17 -4.55
C GLY A 57 9.62 -1.34 -4.51
N HIS A 58 10.12 -2.44 -3.92
CA HIS A 58 11.54 -2.76 -3.93
C HIS A 58 12.09 -2.95 -5.34
N HIS A 59 11.38 -3.66 -6.21
CA HIS A 59 11.78 -3.81 -7.61
C HIS A 59 12.00 -2.47 -8.32
N TYR A 60 11.12 -1.49 -8.08
CA TYR A 60 11.18 -0.20 -8.78
C TYR A 60 12.10 0.84 -8.14
N THR A 61 12.36 0.74 -6.84
CA THR A 61 12.98 1.85 -6.08
C THR A 61 14.26 1.47 -5.34
N SER A 62 14.48 0.18 -5.10
CA SER A 62 15.62 -0.29 -4.30
C SER A 62 16.77 -0.81 -5.17
N TYR A 63 17.97 -0.77 -4.63
CA TYR A 63 19.18 -1.30 -5.23
C TYR A 63 20.15 -1.84 -4.16
N GLY A 64 20.90 -2.87 -4.54
CA GLY A 64 21.85 -3.54 -3.64
C GLY A 64 21.19 -4.29 -2.49
N ASP A 65 21.99 -4.68 -1.50
CA ASP A 65 21.51 -5.37 -0.30
C ASP A 65 21.10 -4.35 0.78
N ILE A 66 19.80 -4.34 1.09
CA ILE A 66 19.19 -3.43 2.07
C ILE A 66 18.95 -4.07 3.44
N SER A 67 19.39 -5.32 3.67
CA SER A 67 19.13 -6.06 4.90
C SER A 67 19.69 -5.40 6.16
N ASP A 68 20.81 -4.67 6.06
CA ASP A 68 21.40 -3.94 7.19
C ASP A 68 20.65 -2.65 7.52
N GLN A 69 19.68 -2.74 8.44
CA GLN A 69 18.84 -1.62 8.87
C GLN A 69 19.55 -0.61 9.79
N ASN A 70 20.82 -0.83 10.17
CA ASN A 70 21.61 0.21 10.85
C ASN A 70 22.03 1.33 9.88
N LYS A 71 21.99 1.06 8.57
CA LYS A 71 22.31 2.04 7.53
C LYS A 71 21.10 2.92 7.23
N THR A 72 21.27 4.22 7.39
CA THR A 72 20.24 5.22 7.03
C THR A 72 19.84 5.14 5.55
N THR A 73 20.77 4.81 4.65
CA THR A 73 20.47 4.61 3.22
C THR A 73 19.50 3.46 3.00
N ASN A 74 19.68 2.34 3.70
CA ASN A 74 18.83 1.16 3.56
C ASN A 74 17.43 1.44 4.09
N ARG A 75 17.33 2.07 5.27
CA ARG A 75 16.04 2.52 5.84
C ARG A 75 15.28 3.50 4.92
N LYS A 76 15.99 4.34 4.17
CA LYS A 76 15.37 5.24 3.18
C LYS A 76 14.79 4.47 2.00
N GLN A 77 15.54 3.50 1.47
CA GLN A 77 15.04 2.65 0.37
C GLN A 77 13.81 1.84 0.81
N GLU A 78 13.82 1.30 2.03
CA GLU A 78 12.65 0.63 2.64
C GLU A 78 11.41 1.55 2.70
N HIS A 79 11.63 2.80 3.10
CA HIS A 79 10.55 3.79 3.14
C HIS A 79 10.05 4.14 1.73
N GLU A 80 10.93 4.26 0.75
CA GLU A 80 10.56 4.55 -0.64
C GLU A 80 9.76 3.41 -1.28
N ALA A 81 10.12 2.15 -1.01
CA ALA A 81 9.37 0.98 -1.45
C ALA A 81 7.94 0.98 -0.87
N ARG A 82 7.79 1.23 0.43
CA ARG A 82 6.47 1.37 1.08
C ARG A 82 5.65 2.53 0.52
N VAL A 83 6.26 3.69 0.31
CA VAL A 83 5.57 4.84 -0.32
C VAL A 83 5.13 4.52 -1.75
N TRP A 84 5.94 3.78 -2.51
CA TRP A 84 5.54 3.29 -3.83
C TRP A 84 4.30 2.40 -3.71
N ALA A 85 4.29 1.46 -2.76
CA ALA A 85 3.16 0.57 -2.50
C ALA A 85 1.88 1.35 -2.17
N TYR A 86 1.95 2.33 -1.25
CA TYR A 86 0.79 3.16 -0.89
C TYR A 86 0.20 3.87 -2.09
N LYS A 87 1.04 4.47 -2.95
CA LYS A 87 0.60 5.18 -4.16
C LYS A 87 0.02 4.24 -5.22
N ALA A 88 0.58 3.04 -5.36
CA ALA A 88 0.07 2.03 -6.28
C ALA A 88 -1.28 1.47 -5.81
N MET A 89 -1.47 1.38 -4.49
CA MET A 89 -2.62 0.73 -3.89
C MET A 89 -3.75 1.68 -3.52
N LEU A 90 -3.48 2.93 -3.15
CA LEU A 90 -4.48 3.82 -2.57
C LEU A 90 -4.34 5.24 -3.11
N THR A 91 -5.47 5.90 -3.25
CA THR A 91 -5.58 7.33 -3.51
C THR A 91 -6.51 7.97 -2.47
N PRO A 92 -6.39 9.30 -2.25
CA PRO A 92 -7.37 10.00 -1.42
C PRO A 92 -8.82 9.83 -1.92
N SER A 93 -9.03 9.73 -3.23
CA SER A 93 -10.36 9.46 -3.81
C SER A 93 -10.96 8.12 -3.36
N ASP A 94 -10.13 7.10 -3.15
CA ASP A 94 -10.60 5.80 -2.67
C ASP A 94 -11.20 5.91 -1.26
N LEU A 95 -10.61 6.75 -0.39
CA LEU A 95 -11.14 7.03 0.94
C LEU A 95 -12.52 7.70 0.86
N PHE A 96 -12.72 8.62 -0.09
CA PHE A 96 -14.02 9.22 -0.33
C PHE A 96 -15.05 8.19 -0.82
N CYS A 97 -14.64 7.28 -1.70
CA CYS A 97 -15.50 6.18 -2.16
C CYS A 97 -15.93 5.27 -0.99
N ALA A 98 -15.01 4.89 -0.10
CA ALA A 98 -15.32 4.12 1.10
C ALA A 98 -16.31 4.86 2.02
N PHE A 99 -16.10 6.17 2.22
CA PHE A 99 -17.03 6.99 3.00
C PHE A 99 -18.44 7.04 2.39
N LYS A 100 -18.55 7.19 1.06
CA LYS A 100 -19.84 7.15 0.34
C LYS A 100 -20.50 5.78 0.38
N ALA A 101 -19.73 4.70 0.40
CA ALA A 101 -20.22 3.34 0.58
C ALA A 101 -20.75 3.07 2.01
N GLY A 102 -20.57 4.02 2.93
CA GLY A 102 -21.10 3.95 4.28
C GLY A 102 -20.12 3.40 5.30
N CYS A 103 -18.86 3.14 4.95
CA CYS A 103 -17.83 2.69 5.89
C CYS A 103 -17.66 3.72 7.02
N ARG A 104 -17.64 3.26 8.27
CA ARG A 104 -17.60 4.08 9.49
C ARG A 104 -16.40 3.82 10.38
N ASN A 105 -15.69 2.72 10.20
CA ASN A 105 -14.50 2.39 10.97
C ASN A 105 -13.37 1.89 10.05
N ARG A 106 -12.15 1.79 10.61
CA ARG A 106 -10.95 1.45 9.85
C ARG A 106 -11.05 0.06 9.21
N TYR A 107 -11.60 -0.92 9.92
CA TYR A 107 -11.81 -2.27 9.41
C TYR A 107 -12.69 -2.25 8.14
N GLU A 108 -13.85 -1.60 8.19
CA GLU A 108 -14.76 -1.49 7.03
C GLU A 108 -14.11 -0.75 5.85
N ILE A 109 -13.29 0.28 6.13
CA ILE A 109 -12.56 1.00 5.09
C ILE A 109 -11.49 0.08 4.47
N ALA A 110 -10.71 -0.63 5.27
CA ALA A 110 -9.67 -1.53 4.81
C ALA A 110 -10.25 -2.68 3.97
N GLU A 111 -11.35 -3.29 4.44
CA GLU A 111 -12.09 -4.33 3.71
C GLU A 111 -12.63 -3.81 2.37
N PHE A 112 -13.32 -2.65 2.38
CA PHE A 112 -13.84 -2.03 1.16
C PHE A 112 -12.73 -1.72 0.15
N LEU A 113 -11.58 -1.28 0.64
CA LEU A 113 -10.42 -0.95 -0.17
C LEU A 113 -9.56 -2.17 -0.53
N GLY A 114 -9.83 -3.36 0.03
CA GLY A 114 -9.05 -4.57 -0.24
C GLY A 114 -7.59 -4.45 0.20
N VAL A 115 -7.34 -3.88 1.37
CA VAL A 115 -6.02 -3.75 2.01
C VAL A 115 -6.10 -4.18 3.48
N SER A 116 -4.97 -4.44 4.14
CA SER A 116 -4.95 -4.66 5.59
C SER A 116 -5.15 -3.35 6.36
N GLU A 117 -5.61 -3.45 7.62
CA GLU A 117 -5.77 -2.26 8.47
C GLU A 117 -4.43 -1.54 8.72
N ASP A 118 -3.35 -2.29 8.92
CA ASP A 118 -2.01 -1.73 9.16
C ASP A 118 -1.51 -0.97 7.92
N PHE A 119 -1.69 -1.54 6.73
CA PHE A 119 -1.34 -0.88 5.48
C PHE A 119 -2.15 0.41 5.28
N LEU A 120 -3.45 0.38 5.61
CA LEU A 120 -4.30 1.56 5.54
C LEU A 120 -3.83 2.66 6.51
N GLU A 121 -3.50 2.30 7.76
CA GLU A 121 -3.00 3.25 8.76
C GLU A 121 -1.71 3.92 8.29
N ASP A 122 -0.76 3.16 7.78
CA ASP A 122 0.50 3.69 7.24
C ASP A 122 0.27 4.60 6.02
N ALA A 123 -0.61 4.20 5.10
CA ALA A 123 -0.97 5.02 3.94
C ALA A 123 -1.67 6.33 4.36
N LEU A 124 -2.53 6.30 5.38
CA LEU A 124 -3.16 7.50 5.94
C LEU A 124 -2.13 8.43 6.58
N SER A 125 -1.15 7.86 7.30
CA SER A 125 -0.01 8.62 7.84
C SER A 125 0.78 9.28 6.71
N TYR A 126 1.05 8.54 5.63
CA TYR A 126 1.68 9.09 4.43
C TYR A 126 0.86 10.25 3.83
N PHE A 127 -0.44 10.06 3.56
CA PHE A 127 -1.30 11.11 3.01
C PHE A 127 -1.37 12.35 3.91
N ARG A 128 -1.36 12.17 5.24
CA ARG A 128 -1.30 13.28 6.19
C ARG A 128 -0.04 14.13 6.01
N THR A 129 1.11 13.52 5.72
CA THR A 129 2.35 14.26 5.43
C THR A 129 2.29 15.01 4.10
N GLN A 130 1.63 14.43 3.10
CA GLN A 130 1.52 15.02 1.76
C GLN A 130 0.46 16.13 1.69
N HIS A 131 -0.60 16.03 2.51
CA HIS A 131 -1.75 16.92 2.51
C HIS A 131 -2.00 17.51 3.90
N PRO A 132 -1.08 18.32 4.45
CA PRO A 132 -1.24 18.88 5.80
C PRO A 132 -2.48 19.77 5.93
N ASN A 133 -2.92 20.40 4.83
CA ASN A 133 -4.13 21.23 4.78
C ASN A 133 -5.37 20.46 4.28
N GLY A 134 -5.27 19.14 4.12
CA GLY A 134 -6.28 18.30 3.51
C GLY A 134 -6.17 18.18 1.98
N TYR A 135 -6.94 17.26 1.43
CA TYR A 135 -7.06 16.97 0.01
C TYR A 135 -8.45 17.39 -0.47
N ALA A 136 -8.54 18.23 -1.50
CA ALA A 136 -9.81 18.67 -2.05
C ALA A 136 -9.92 18.29 -3.53
N ASN A 137 -11.03 17.65 -3.89
CA ASN A 137 -11.39 17.39 -5.28
C ASN A 137 -12.62 18.23 -5.63
N ARG A 138 -12.40 19.27 -6.44
CA ARG A 138 -13.46 20.21 -6.83
C ARG A 138 -14.41 19.65 -7.88
N MET A 139 -13.98 18.69 -8.69
CA MET A 139 -14.82 18.08 -9.72
C MET A 139 -15.89 17.19 -9.07
N ASP A 140 -15.49 16.45 -8.04
CA ASP A 140 -16.39 15.56 -7.29
C ASP A 140 -16.95 16.21 -6.01
N HIS A 141 -16.72 17.52 -5.83
CA HIS A 141 -17.25 18.33 -4.72
C HIS A 141 -17.01 17.73 -3.33
N TYR A 142 -15.77 17.32 -3.01
CA TYR A 142 -15.44 16.84 -1.66
C TYR A 142 -14.07 17.29 -1.15
N VAL A 143 -13.89 17.21 0.17
CA VAL A 143 -12.66 17.46 0.89
C VAL A 143 -12.40 16.36 1.91
N ILE A 144 -11.13 15.98 2.05
CA ILE A 144 -10.63 15.05 3.06
C ILE A 144 -9.64 15.80 3.94
N ARG A 145 -9.86 15.81 5.24
CA ARG A 145 -8.91 16.31 6.23
C ARG A 145 -8.32 15.15 7.00
N PHE A 146 -7.01 15.16 7.19
CA PHE A 146 -6.29 14.12 7.94
C PHE A 146 -5.95 14.56 9.38
N ILE A 147 -6.15 15.84 9.70
CA ILE A 147 -5.81 16.46 10.98
C ILE A 147 -7.05 17.19 11.52
N PRO A 148 -7.38 17.07 12.82
CA PRO A 148 -6.72 16.23 13.84
C PRO A 148 -6.99 14.73 13.69
N ASN A 149 -8.04 14.38 12.94
CA ASN A 149 -8.43 13.00 12.61
C ASN A 149 -8.92 12.96 11.16
N LEU A 150 -9.07 11.74 10.60
CA LEU A 150 -9.65 11.56 9.27
C LEU A 150 -11.10 12.06 9.25
N GLN A 151 -11.39 13.00 8.36
CA GLN A 151 -12.71 13.58 8.13
C GLN A 151 -12.95 13.71 6.64
N VAL A 152 -14.16 13.38 6.20
CA VAL A 152 -14.59 13.50 4.81
C VAL A 152 -15.83 14.39 4.77
N GLY A 153 -15.83 15.40 3.90
CA GLY A 153 -16.93 16.36 3.78
C GLY A 153 -17.22 16.70 2.33
N MET A 154 -18.48 17.04 2.04
CA MET A 154 -18.89 17.56 0.74
C MET A 154 -18.66 19.08 0.68
N LEU A 155 -18.26 19.57 -0.49
CA LEU A 155 -18.16 20.99 -0.80
C LEU A 155 -19.48 21.44 -1.43
N PHE A 156 -20.02 22.56 -0.94
CA PHE A 156 -21.25 23.18 -1.45
C PHE A 156 -20.90 24.43 -2.27
#